data_AF-A0A8J9YV07-F1
#
_entry.id   AF-A0A8J9YV07-F1
#
_cell.length_a   1.000
_cell.length_b   1.000
_cell.length_c   1.000
_cell.angle_alpha   90.00
_cell.angle_beta   90.00
_cell.angle_gamma   90.00
#
_symmetry.space_group_name_H-M   'P 1'
#
loop_
_entity.id
_entity.type
_entity.pdbx_description
1 polymer ?
#
loop_
_entity_poly.entity_id
_entity_poly.type
_entity_poly.pdbx_seq_one_letter_code
_entity_poly.pdbx_strand_id
1 'polypeptide(L)'
;MAGGTSPVCCAVLILAVGWIAGPLSSVTATYCAYYDPDQRTHDYTYEDDVDSYGEPISQDKVLADNKTMKCSQDKDICFALWEATLGGDEIKILKQGCWNHPGKEHACGQPECFTRGPSPPSMNKTKFCCCKGNMCNDNVTDLYVPQVTHAPPYPTPAYAHHSTYKEETTIIVMTVVCSTAIIISAVYFLIRVWHEV
;
A
#
# COMPACT_ATOMS: atom_id res chain seq x y z
N MET A 1 8.58 -15.35 -72.46
CA MET A 1 7.40 -15.19 -71.58
C MET A 1 7.76 -14.03 -70.65
N ALA A 2 7.34 -12.77 -70.85
CA ALA A 2 5.99 -12.23 -71.08
C ALA A 2 5.08 -12.49 -69.87
N GLY A 3 4.60 -11.50 -69.11
CA GLY A 3 4.84 -10.03 -69.12
C GLY A 3 4.71 -9.45 -67.69
N GLY A 4 4.55 -8.14 -67.44
CA GLY A 4 4.58 -7.00 -68.38
C GLY A 4 3.46 -5.95 -68.20
N THR A 5 3.35 -5.25 -67.06
CA THR A 5 2.59 -3.97 -66.92
C THR A 5 3.15 -3.05 -65.83
N SER A 6 3.09 -1.75 -66.08
CA SER A 6 3.42 -0.57 -65.25
C SER A 6 2.65 0.63 -65.88
N PRO A 7 2.75 1.92 -65.47
CA PRO A 7 3.03 2.52 -64.14
C PRO A 7 1.68 2.76 -63.36
N VAL A 8 1.28 3.84 -62.67
CA VAL A 8 1.76 5.24 -62.43
C VAL A 8 1.20 5.78 -61.09
N CYS A 9 1.81 6.85 -60.55
CA CYS A 9 1.28 7.80 -59.54
C CYS A 9 1.02 7.24 -58.11
N CYS A 10 1.17 8.02 -57.02
CA CYS A 10 1.61 9.42 -56.87
C CYS A 10 2.76 9.54 -55.86
N ALA A 11 3.59 10.58 -56.01
CA ALA A 11 4.40 11.09 -54.91
C ALA A 11 3.55 12.07 -54.07
N VAL A 12 3.42 11.80 -52.76
CA VAL A 12 2.88 12.71 -51.74
C VAL A 12 3.84 12.60 -50.57
N LEU A 13 4.87 13.45 -50.55
CA LEU A 13 4.90 14.71 -49.78
C LEU A 13 4.96 14.51 -48.27
N ILE A 14 6.21 14.56 -47.79
CA ILE A 14 6.75 15.20 -46.57
C ILE A 14 5.77 15.58 -45.44
N LEU A 15 6.26 15.40 -44.22
CA LEU A 15 5.75 15.82 -42.90
C LEU A 15 4.84 14.77 -42.23
N ALA A 16 5.03 14.41 -40.96
CA ALA A 16 6.00 14.89 -39.98
C ALA A 16 6.63 13.74 -39.17
N VAL A 17 7.89 13.92 -38.75
CA VAL A 17 8.39 13.30 -37.51
C VAL A 17 7.74 14.03 -36.34
N GLY A 18 6.46 13.73 -36.12
CA GLY A 18 5.73 14.17 -34.94
C GLY A 18 6.39 13.57 -33.71
N TRP A 19 6.99 14.42 -32.88
CA TRP A 19 7.50 14.00 -31.58
C TRP A 19 6.33 13.46 -30.79
N ILE A 20 6.33 12.17 -30.47
CA ILE A 20 5.39 11.59 -29.50
C ILE A 20 5.90 11.97 -28.10
N ALA A 21 5.86 13.27 -27.81
CA ALA A 21 5.58 13.74 -26.48
C ALA A 21 4.17 13.23 -26.16
N GLY A 22 4.09 12.03 -25.59
CA GLY A 22 2.87 11.59 -24.91
C GLY A 22 2.46 12.65 -23.90
N PRO A 23 1.17 12.80 -23.59
CA PRO A 23 0.73 13.80 -22.63
C PRO A 23 1.54 13.62 -21.35
N LEU A 24 2.27 14.67 -20.97
CA LEU A 24 3.05 14.66 -19.73
C LEU A 24 2.05 14.50 -18.60
N SER A 25 1.95 13.27 -18.07
CA SER A 25 1.04 12.95 -16.97
C SER A 25 1.44 13.78 -15.77
N SER A 26 0.78 14.93 -15.62
CA SER A 26 1.00 15.86 -14.52
C SER A 26 0.72 15.12 -13.23
N VAL A 27 1.76 14.66 -12.55
CA VAL A 27 1.68 13.95 -11.28
C VAL A 27 1.03 14.90 -10.27
N THR A 28 -0.28 14.72 -10.07
CA THR A 28 -1.06 15.55 -9.17
C THR A 28 -0.63 15.25 -7.75
N ALA A 29 0.12 16.15 -7.14
CA ALA A 29 0.54 16.02 -5.76
C ALA A 29 -0.67 15.79 -4.85
N THR A 30 -0.59 14.77 -3.99
CA THR A 30 -1.62 14.49 -2.99
C THR A 30 -1.35 15.29 -1.73
N TYR A 31 -2.41 15.83 -1.15
CA TYR A 31 -2.41 16.57 0.10
C TYR A 31 -3.30 15.84 1.12
N CYS A 32 -2.84 15.72 2.35
CA CYS A 32 -3.56 15.09 3.46
C CYS A 32 -3.73 16.08 4.61
N ALA A 33 -4.79 15.92 5.40
CA ALA A 33 -4.85 16.52 6.73
C ALA A 33 -3.69 15.99 7.59
N TYR A 34 -3.15 16.85 8.44
CA TYR A 34 -1.99 16.59 9.28
C TYR A 34 -2.27 17.01 10.72
N TYR A 35 -1.94 16.10 11.65
CA TYR A 35 -1.97 16.34 13.08
C TYR A 35 -0.97 15.42 13.76
N ASP A 36 -0.07 15.99 14.56
CA ASP A 36 0.88 15.26 15.38
C ASP A 36 1.04 15.92 16.76
N PRO A 37 0.39 15.37 17.82
CA PRO A 37 0.32 16.03 19.13
C PRO A 37 1.64 15.99 19.89
N ASP A 38 2.52 15.03 19.58
CA ASP A 38 3.85 14.92 20.21
C ASP A 38 4.78 16.07 19.77
N GLN A 39 4.44 16.77 18.68
CA GLN A 39 5.33 17.65 17.92
C GLN A 39 6.77 17.13 17.88
N ARG A 40 6.93 15.87 17.45
CA ARG A 40 8.16 15.51 16.73
C ARG A 40 8.15 16.32 15.44
N THR A 41 8.75 17.51 15.55
CA THR A 41 9.27 18.22 14.40
C THR A 41 10.18 17.24 13.67
N HIS A 42 9.63 16.67 12.59
CA HIS A 42 10.42 16.34 11.43
C HIS A 42 10.96 17.67 10.89
N ASP A 43 11.97 18.18 11.60
CA ASP A 43 12.85 19.25 11.17
C ASP A 43 13.74 18.69 10.08
N TYR A 44 13.09 18.32 8.96
CA TYR A 44 13.69 18.42 7.64
C TYR A 44 13.87 19.90 7.37
N THR A 45 14.87 20.47 8.06
CA THR A 45 15.60 21.64 7.60
C THR A 45 15.97 21.36 6.15
N TYR A 46 15.90 22.40 5.30
CA TYR A 46 15.95 22.27 3.84
C TYR A 46 17.35 21.90 3.33
N GLU A 47 17.76 20.66 3.57
CA GLU A 47 18.76 19.96 2.78
C GLU A 47 18.00 19.34 1.60
N ASP A 48 18.31 19.77 0.38
CA ASP A 48 17.80 19.10 -0.83
C ASP A 48 18.44 17.71 -0.88
N ASP A 49 17.72 16.71 -0.37
CA ASP A 49 17.96 15.29 -0.64
C ASP A 49 17.72 15.05 -2.13
N VAL A 50 18.77 15.25 -2.93
CA VAL A 50 18.76 15.03 -4.38
C VAL A 50 19.03 13.55 -4.67
N ASP A 51 18.32 12.99 -5.65
CA ASP A 51 18.50 11.62 -6.09
C ASP A 51 19.82 11.42 -6.88
N SER A 52 20.06 10.19 -7.35
CA SER A 52 21.29 9.87 -8.09
C SER A 52 21.39 10.53 -9.48
N TYR A 53 20.38 11.27 -9.94
CA TYR A 53 20.29 11.88 -11.28
C TYR A 53 20.19 13.41 -11.25
N GLY A 54 19.84 14.02 -10.12
CA GLY A 54 19.70 15.46 -9.97
C GLY A 54 18.28 15.94 -9.64
N GLU A 55 17.33 15.02 -9.41
CA GLU A 55 15.94 15.35 -9.10
C GLU A 55 15.69 15.40 -7.58
N PRO A 56 14.84 16.31 -7.06
CA PRO A 56 14.53 16.35 -5.63
C PRO A 56 13.77 15.10 -5.18
N ILE A 57 14.30 14.35 -4.22
CA ILE A 57 13.60 13.20 -3.64
C ILE A 57 12.30 13.71 -3.03
N SER A 58 11.18 13.16 -3.49
CA SER A 58 9.87 13.68 -3.11
C SER A 58 9.51 13.27 -1.68
N GLN A 59 9.83 14.13 -0.71
CA GLN A 59 9.53 13.92 0.70
C GLN A 59 8.13 14.41 1.09
N ASP A 60 7.64 13.89 2.23
CA ASP A 60 6.39 14.34 2.84
C ASP A 60 6.63 15.68 3.56
N LYS A 61 5.92 16.74 3.18
CA LYS A 61 6.15 18.11 3.67
C LYS A 61 4.90 18.72 4.31
N VAL A 62 5.01 19.08 5.59
CA VAL A 62 4.00 19.88 6.30
C VAL A 62 3.95 21.31 5.74
N LEU A 63 2.75 21.87 5.59
CA LEU A 63 2.52 23.22 5.08
C LEU A 63 2.48 24.25 6.22
N ALA A 64 2.60 25.54 5.85
CA ALA A 64 2.68 26.65 6.80
C ALA A 64 1.40 26.87 7.66
N ASP A 65 0.31 26.15 7.36
CA ASP A 65 -0.91 26.12 8.16
C ASP A 65 -0.81 25.18 9.39
N ASN A 66 0.20 24.30 9.44
CA ASN A 66 0.37 23.20 10.40
C ASN A 66 -0.86 22.27 10.49
N LYS A 67 -1.65 22.18 9.41
CA LYS A 67 -2.87 21.36 9.31
C LYS A 67 -2.93 20.51 8.05
N THR A 68 -2.15 20.87 7.03
CA THR A 68 -2.06 20.15 5.78
C THR A 68 -0.63 19.66 5.58
N MET A 69 -0.45 18.50 4.96
CA MET A 69 0.85 18.07 4.43
C MET A 69 0.72 17.62 2.98
N LYS A 70 1.70 17.99 2.15
CA LYS A 70 1.90 17.43 0.82
C LYS A 70 2.63 16.10 0.98
N CYS A 71 2.14 15.05 0.35
CA CYS A 71 2.83 13.76 0.32
C CYS A 71 3.90 13.70 -0.78
N SER A 72 4.83 12.76 -0.60
CA SER A 72 5.68 12.19 -1.65
C SER A 72 4.88 11.88 -2.93
N GLN A 73 5.53 11.96 -4.10
CA GLN A 73 4.88 11.66 -5.39
C GLN A 73 4.39 10.20 -5.47
N ASP A 74 5.05 9.30 -4.74
CA ASP A 74 4.70 7.87 -4.67
C ASP A 74 3.58 7.57 -3.65
N LYS A 75 3.02 8.59 -2.98
CA LYS A 75 2.02 8.44 -1.91
C LYS A 75 0.76 9.27 -2.21
N ASP A 76 -0.31 8.59 -2.59
CA ASP A 76 -1.65 9.17 -2.74
C ASP A 76 -2.66 8.70 -1.67
N ILE A 77 -2.14 8.13 -0.58
CA ILE A 77 -2.91 7.56 0.53
C ILE A 77 -2.69 8.39 1.81
N CYS A 78 -3.78 8.84 2.42
CA CYS A 78 -3.80 9.47 3.74
C CYS A 78 -4.24 8.48 4.83
N PHE A 79 -3.93 8.77 6.10
CA PHE A 79 -4.50 8.07 7.25
C PHE A 79 -5.02 9.03 8.33
N ALA A 80 -5.91 8.50 9.18
CA ALA A 80 -6.30 9.12 10.44
C ALA A 80 -6.39 8.08 11.56
N LEU A 81 -6.03 8.52 12.77
CA LEU A 81 -6.11 7.78 14.03
C LEU A 81 -6.88 8.65 15.04
N TRP A 82 -7.90 8.11 15.69
CA TRP A 82 -8.73 8.85 16.65
C TRP A 82 -9.22 7.97 17.81
N GLU A 83 -9.53 8.60 18.95
CA GLU A 83 -10.20 7.97 20.08
C GLU A 83 -11.73 8.16 19.94
N ALA A 84 -12.49 7.07 20.00
CA ALA A 84 -13.95 7.11 20.01
C ALA A 84 -14.49 7.20 21.45
N THR A 85 -15.25 8.25 21.76
CA THR A 85 -15.86 8.43 23.09
C THR A 85 -17.07 7.51 23.31
N LEU A 86 -17.43 7.30 24.59
CA LEU A 86 -18.60 6.51 24.98
C LEU A 86 -19.89 7.33 24.79
N GLY A 87 -20.30 7.50 23.54
CA GLY A 87 -21.48 8.26 23.14
C GLY A 87 -21.54 8.51 21.63
N GLY A 88 -20.38 8.58 20.96
CA GLY A 88 -20.26 8.77 19.50
C GLY A 88 -20.13 10.22 19.06
N ASP A 89 -20.64 11.18 19.83
CA ASP A 89 -20.67 12.61 19.47
C ASP A 89 -19.29 13.31 19.54
N GLU A 90 -18.37 12.84 20.38
CA GLU A 90 -17.03 13.45 20.51
C GLU A 90 -15.96 12.53 19.88
N ILE A 91 -15.31 13.03 18.83
CA ILE A 91 -14.21 12.40 18.12
C ILE A 91 -12.92 13.16 18.44
N LYS A 92 -11.97 12.50 19.08
CA LYS A 92 -10.66 13.09 19.42
C LYS A 92 -9.58 12.54 18.48
N ILE A 93 -9.17 13.35 17.52
CA ILE A 93 -8.04 13.02 16.63
C ILE A 93 -6.78 12.82 17.48
N LEU A 94 -6.04 11.76 17.19
CA LEU A 94 -4.76 11.40 17.82
C LEU A 94 -3.59 11.58 16.85
N LYS A 95 -3.77 11.27 15.56
CA LYS A 95 -2.75 11.51 14.51
C LYS A 95 -3.37 11.49 13.11
N GLN A 96 -2.86 12.31 12.20
CA GLN A 96 -3.23 12.33 10.77
C GLN A 96 -1.99 12.57 9.90
N GLY A 97 -1.97 12.01 8.68
CA GLY A 97 -0.94 12.34 7.68
C GLY A 97 -0.90 11.42 6.46
N CYS A 98 0.22 11.46 5.73
CA CYS A 98 0.52 10.56 4.61
C CYS A 98 0.78 9.12 5.11
N TRP A 99 0.22 8.12 4.43
CA TRP A 99 0.37 6.72 4.79
C TRP A 99 1.35 6.00 3.86
N ASN A 100 2.20 5.13 4.43
CA ASN A 100 3.12 4.29 3.67
C ASN A 100 3.07 2.86 4.20
N HIS A 101 2.31 1.99 3.52
CA HIS A 101 2.21 0.58 3.86
C HIS A 101 2.36 -0.31 2.62
N PRO A 102 3.54 -0.92 2.38
CA PRO A 102 3.87 -1.62 1.13
C PRO A 102 3.25 -3.02 1.01
N GLY A 103 2.09 -3.26 1.63
CA GLY A 103 1.54 -4.60 1.82
C GLY A 103 0.18 -4.87 1.17
N LYS A 104 -0.74 -3.90 1.10
CA LYS A 104 -2.16 -4.14 0.74
C LYS A 104 -2.84 -2.93 0.08
N GLU A 105 -2.68 -2.78 -1.23
CA GLU A 105 -3.42 -1.79 -2.05
C GLU A 105 -4.94 -1.87 -1.82
N HIS A 106 -5.46 -3.11 -1.69
CA HIS A 106 -6.89 -3.39 -1.49
C HIS A 106 -7.43 -2.93 -0.12
N ALA A 107 -6.59 -2.48 0.82
CA ALA A 107 -7.02 -2.05 2.16
C ALA A 107 -7.30 -0.54 2.25
N CYS A 108 -6.63 0.30 1.44
CA CYS A 108 -6.65 1.76 1.59
C CYS A 108 -7.18 2.53 0.36
N GLY A 109 -7.81 1.84 -0.60
CA GLY A 109 -8.33 2.43 -1.84
C GLY A 109 -9.73 3.06 -1.74
N GLN A 110 -10.19 3.50 -0.57
CA GLN A 110 -11.49 4.16 -0.40
C GLN A 110 -11.34 5.69 -0.45
N PRO A 111 -12.30 6.46 -1.01
CA PRO A 111 -12.23 7.92 -1.05
C PRO A 111 -12.60 8.59 0.29
N GLU A 112 -13.14 7.83 1.24
CA GLU A 112 -13.62 8.31 2.54
C GLU A 112 -12.91 7.56 3.67
N CYS A 113 -12.57 8.25 4.76
CA CYS A 113 -11.86 7.68 5.90
C CYS A 113 -12.85 7.19 6.98
N PHE A 114 -13.27 5.93 6.92
CA PHE A 114 -14.21 5.33 7.88
C PHE A 114 -13.70 4.04 8.53
N THR A 115 -14.28 3.67 9.67
CA THR A 115 -14.13 2.33 10.28
C THR A 115 -15.48 1.60 10.29
N ARG A 116 -15.52 0.32 9.91
CA ARG A 116 -16.74 -0.53 9.89
C ARG A 116 -16.81 -1.58 11.01
N GLY A 117 -15.86 -1.59 11.94
CA GLY A 117 -15.73 -2.62 12.98
C GLY A 117 -15.42 -2.08 14.37
N PRO A 118 -15.52 -2.91 15.41
CA PRO A 118 -15.11 -2.53 16.76
C PRO A 118 -13.60 -2.30 16.82
N SER A 119 -13.15 -1.35 17.65
CA SER A 119 -11.74 -1.24 18.01
C SER A 119 -11.30 -2.53 18.72
N PRO A 120 -10.11 -3.10 18.44
CA PRO A 120 -9.58 -4.23 19.20
C PRO A 120 -9.57 -3.93 20.71
N PRO A 121 -9.85 -4.90 21.60
CA PRO A 121 -9.87 -4.66 23.05
C PRO A 121 -8.55 -4.10 23.62
N SER A 122 -7.43 -4.39 22.96
CA SER A 122 -6.09 -3.88 23.27
C SER A 122 -5.84 -2.42 22.85
N MET A 123 -6.72 -1.81 22.05
CA MET A 123 -6.53 -0.48 21.47
C MET A 123 -7.31 0.63 22.18
N ASN A 124 -7.93 0.37 23.34
CA ASN A 124 -8.56 1.39 24.20
C ASN A 124 -9.49 2.37 23.45
N LYS A 125 -10.42 1.86 22.63
CA LYS A 125 -11.34 2.65 21.76
C LYS A 125 -10.68 3.44 20.62
N THR A 126 -9.38 3.27 20.39
CA THR A 126 -8.70 3.85 19.23
C THR A 126 -9.22 3.22 17.94
N LYS A 127 -9.45 4.06 16.94
CA LYS A 127 -9.92 3.75 15.59
C LYS A 127 -8.89 4.24 14.57
N PHE A 128 -8.85 3.58 13.41
CA PHE A 128 -7.90 3.85 12.33
C PHE A 128 -8.61 3.71 10.98
N CYS A 129 -8.32 4.64 10.07
CA CYS A 129 -8.70 4.52 8.67
C CYS A 129 -7.56 5.02 7.76
N CYS A 130 -7.56 4.51 6.54
CA CYS A 130 -6.73 5.00 5.44
C CYS A 130 -7.60 5.16 4.19
N CYS A 131 -7.31 6.17 3.39
CA CYS A 131 -8.11 6.58 2.24
C CYS A 131 -7.21 7.16 1.13
N LYS A 132 -7.72 7.24 -0.09
CA LYS A 132 -6.99 7.69 -1.28
C LYS A 132 -7.53 9.03 -1.79
N GLY A 133 -6.64 9.97 -2.05
CA GLY A 133 -6.97 11.29 -2.63
C GLY A 133 -6.95 12.46 -1.64
N ASN A 134 -7.09 13.68 -2.19
CA ASN A 134 -6.84 14.92 -1.46
C ASN A 134 -7.79 15.13 -0.27
N MET A 135 -7.21 15.38 0.91
CA MET A 135 -7.87 15.67 2.18
C MET A 135 -8.89 14.62 2.65
N CYS A 136 -8.85 13.39 2.12
CA CYS A 136 -9.83 12.34 2.43
C CYS A 136 -9.87 11.94 3.91
N ASN A 137 -8.81 12.26 4.66
CA ASN A 137 -8.64 11.97 6.09
C ASN A 137 -8.97 13.15 7.02
N ASP A 138 -9.41 14.29 6.48
CA ASP A 138 -9.80 15.48 7.26
C ASP A 138 -11.00 15.19 8.18
N ASN A 139 -11.98 14.45 7.65
CA ASN A 139 -13.15 13.97 8.38
C ASN A 139 -13.10 12.45 8.51
N VAL A 140 -13.43 11.93 9.70
CA VAL A 140 -13.44 10.50 10.00
C VAL A 140 -14.83 10.04 10.43
N THR A 141 -15.20 8.81 10.10
CA THR A 141 -16.53 8.26 10.44
C THR A 141 -16.44 6.88 11.06
N ASP A 142 -17.04 6.69 12.23
CA ASP A 142 -17.21 5.36 12.83
C ASP A 142 -18.59 4.81 12.47
N LEU A 143 -18.63 3.86 11.53
CA LEU A 143 -19.84 3.19 11.08
C LEU A 143 -20.20 1.97 11.95
N TYR A 144 -19.48 1.74 13.05
CA TYR A 144 -19.75 0.64 13.97
C TYR A 144 -20.96 0.92 14.86
N VAL A 145 -22.13 0.41 14.45
CA VAL A 145 -23.30 0.34 15.33
C VAL A 145 -23.16 -0.87 16.26
N PRO A 146 -23.02 -0.69 17.60
CA PRO A 146 -22.98 -1.82 18.52
C PRO A 146 -24.31 -2.55 18.51
N GLN A 147 -24.29 -3.85 18.19
CA GLN A 147 -25.46 -4.71 18.25
C GLN A 147 -25.97 -4.78 19.71
N VAL A 148 -27.17 -4.26 19.99
CA VAL A 148 -27.78 -4.31 21.32
C VAL A 148 -28.39 -5.70 21.55
N THR A 149 -27.51 -6.69 21.64
CA THR A 149 -27.87 -8.11 21.64
C THR A 149 -28.35 -8.53 23.03
N HIS A 150 -29.66 -8.41 23.29
CA HIS A 150 -30.33 -9.14 24.36
C HIS A 150 -30.30 -10.66 24.05
N ALA A 151 -29.19 -11.32 24.37
CA ALA A 151 -29.05 -12.77 24.31
C ALA A 151 -28.64 -13.34 25.68
N PRO A 152 -29.20 -14.48 26.11
CA PRO A 152 -28.79 -15.17 27.34
C PRO A 152 -27.36 -15.75 27.21
N PRO A 153 -26.69 -16.06 28.34
CA PRO A 153 -25.28 -16.39 28.33
C PRO A 153 -24.93 -17.76 27.70
N TYR A 154 -23.91 -17.76 26.84
CA TYR A 154 -22.84 -18.76 26.58
C TYR A 154 -23.11 -20.27 26.79
N PRO A 155 -22.57 -21.19 25.93
CA PRO A 155 -21.15 -21.17 25.52
C PRO A 155 -20.90 -21.61 24.03
N THR A 156 -19.84 -21.22 23.32
CA THR A 156 -18.38 -21.37 23.54
C THR A 156 -17.63 -20.59 22.43
N PRO A 157 -16.32 -20.30 22.57
CA PRO A 157 -15.54 -19.73 21.46
C PRO A 157 -15.23 -20.80 20.40
N ALA A 158 -15.98 -20.80 19.30
CA ALA A 158 -15.54 -21.48 18.09
C ALA A 158 -14.28 -20.78 17.55
N TYR A 159 -13.17 -21.51 17.45
CA TYR A 159 -11.90 -20.95 16.99
C TYR A 159 -12.03 -20.40 15.56
N ALA A 160 -11.99 -19.07 15.43
CA ALA A 160 -11.79 -18.41 14.15
C ALA A 160 -10.36 -18.69 13.65
N HIS A 161 -10.18 -19.83 12.99
CA HIS A 161 -8.92 -20.26 12.40
C HIS A 161 -8.56 -19.35 11.22
N HIS A 162 -8.02 -18.17 11.53
CA HIS A 162 -7.52 -17.22 10.53
C HIS A 162 -6.34 -17.88 9.78
N SER A 163 -6.54 -18.13 8.50
CA SER A 163 -5.65 -18.95 7.66
C SER A 163 -4.39 -18.23 7.18
N THR A 164 -3.64 -17.59 8.08
CA THR A 164 -2.32 -16.98 7.77
C THR A 164 -1.15 -17.93 8.00
N TYR A 165 -1.35 -19.06 8.71
CA TYR A 165 -0.30 -20.07 8.96
C TYR A 165 0.05 -20.94 7.74
N LYS A 166 -0.56 -20.71 6.56
CA LYS A 166 -0.57 -21.69 5.45
C LYS A 166 0.32 -21.38 4.25
N GLU A 167 0.96 -20.20 4.20
CA GLU A 167 1.83 -19.83 3.07
C GLU A 167 3.31 -19.97 3.44
N GLU A 168 3.81 -19.18 4.41
CA GLU A 168 5.20 -19.26 4.87
C GLU A 168 5.61 -20.67 5.34
N THR A 169 4.78 -21.31 6.17
CA THR A 169 5.04 -22.66 6.69
C THR A 169 5.08 -23.72 5.58
N THR A 170 4.28 -23.56 4.51
CA THR A 170 4.25 -24.49 3.37
C THR A 170 5.55 -24.37 2.57
N ILE A 171 6.04 -23.16 2.33
CA ILE A 171 7.29 -22.91 1.60
C ILE A 171 8.49 -23.51 2.36
N ILE A 172 8.56 -23.31 3.67
CA ILE A 172 9.63 -23.86 4.52
C ILE A 172 9.63 -25.40 4.47
N VAL A 173 8.48 -26.04 4.69
CA VAL A 173 8.36 -27.50 4.69
C VAL A 173 8.70 -28.10 3.31
N MET A 174 8.21 -27.50 2.22
CA MET A 174 8.52 -27.95 0.86
C MET A 174 10.04 -27.87 0.58
N THR A 175 10.68 -26.77 0.95
CA THR A 175 12.13 -26.55 0.76
C THR A 175 12.97 -27.59 1.51
N VAL A 176 12.60 -27.93 2.75
CA VAL A 176 13.30 -28.94 3.56
C VAL A 176 13.12 -30.36 2.97
N VAL A 177 11.93 -30.70 2.49
CA VAL A 177 11.66 -32.02 1.89
C VAL A 177 12.40 -32.18 0.55
N CYS A 178 12.42 -31.16 -0.31
CA CYS A 178 13.14 -31.21 -1.58
C CYS A 178 14.67 -31.24 -1.39
N SER A 179 15.23 -30.43 -0.49
CA SER A 179 16.69 -30.43 -0.24
C SER A 179 17.18 -31.75 0.35
N THR A 180 16.45 -32.34 1.31
CA THR A 180 16.82 -33.65 1.87
C THR A 180 16.77 -34.78 0.83
N ALA A 181 15.76 -34.81 -0.03
CA ALA A 181 15.67 -35.80 -1.11
C ALA A 181 16.83 -35.70 -2.13
N ILE A 182 17.26 -34.48 -2.47
CA ILE A 182 18.41 -34.24 -3.36
C ILE A 182 19.71 -34.73 -2.71
N ILE A 183 19.93 -34.42 -1.43
CA ILE A 183 21.13 -34.85 -0.69
C ILE A 183 21.22 -36.38 -0.61
N ILE A 184 20.12 -37.06 -0.28
CA ILE A 184 20.07 -38.54 -0.23
C ILE A 184 20.39 -39.14 -1.60
N SER A 185 19.83 -38.56 -2.67
CA SER A 185 20.09 -39.01 -4.05
C SER A 185 21.56 -38.83 -4.44
N ALA A 186 22.15 -37.67 -4.15
CA ALA A 186 23.56 -37.39 -4.44
C ALA A 186 24.51 -38.32 -3.67
N VAL A 187 24.25 -38.57 -2.38
CA VAL A 187 25.03 -39.53 -1.57
C VAL A 187 24.91 -40.95 -2.13
N TYR A 188 23.72 -41.37 -2.56
CA TYR A 188 23.53 -42.68 -3.21
C TYR A 188 24.36 -42.81 -4.50
N PHE A 189 24.33 -41.80 -5.38
CA PHE A 189 25.14 -41.82 -6.61
C PHE A 189 26.64 -41.82 -6.32
N LEU A 190 27.12 -41.06 -5.33
CA LEU A 190 28.53 -41.06 -4.93
C LEU A 190 28.96 -42.43 -4.39
N ILE A 191 28.15 -43.08 -3.54
CA ILE A 191 28.42 -44.43 -3.03
C ILE A 191 28.40 -45.47 -4.16
N ARG A 192 27.47 -45.37 -5.12
CA ARG A 192 27.42 -46.25 -6.29
C ARG A 192 28.67 -46.12 -7.16
N VAL A 193 29.04 -44.90 -7.54
CA VAL A 193 30.24 -44.64 -8.35
C VAL A 193 31.51 -45.09 -7.62
N TRP A 194 31.61 -44.87 -6.30
CA TRP A 194 32.77 -45.30 -5.51
C TRP A 194 32.82 -46.81 -5.24
N HIS A 195 31.75 -47.56 -5.54
CA HIS A 195 31.71 -49.03 -5.50
C HIS A 195 31.85 -49.64 -6.93
N GLU A 196 31.79 -48.82 -7.98
CA GLU A 196 31.98 -49.21 -9.38
C GLU A 196 33.38 -48.84 -9.92
N VAL A 197 34.29 -48.44 -9.01
CA VAL A 197 35.71 -48.08 -9.22
C VAL A 197 36.61 -48.97 -8.36
#